data_AF-A0A4Z2G6X4-F1
#
_entry.id   AF-A0A4Z2G6X4-F1
#
_cell.length_a   1.000
_cell.length_b   1.000
_cell.length_c   1.000
_cell.angle_alpha   90.00
_cell.angle_beta   90.00
_cell.angle_gamma   90.00
#
_symmetry.space_group_name_H-M   'P 1'
#
loop_
_entity.id
_entity.type
_entity.pdbx_description
1 polymer ?
#
loop_
_entity_poly.entity_id
_entity_poly.type
_entity_poly.pdbx_seq_one_letter_code
_entity_poly.pdbx_strand_id
1 'polypeptide(L)'
;MERTTPAPPDIWAEVRALRDTVVVLKVHLELLQRDYTGKPKVAFYTALTDAGYVGPNTADITLKYSKVFTNIGNAYSPATGLMGVYVYKNKERIMYNVQWKEEQLYKYFTNSVVLELMAGDSIHLVLPSTHSLFDDRDNHNTFSGTLLFPL
;
A
#
# COMPACT_ATOMS: atom_id res chain seq x y z
N MET A 1 11.17 -76.33 0.03
CA MET A 1 11.07 -74.86 0.07
C MET A 1 9.85 -74.52 0.90
N GLU A 2 10.02 -74.10 2.15
CA GLU A 2 8.89 -73.60 2.94
C GLU A 2 8.44 -72.24 2.38
N ARG A 3 7.13 -72.09 2.17
CA ARG A 3 6.52 -70.78 1.89
C ARG A 3 6.10 -70.17 3.21
N THR A 4 6.86 -69.21 3.71
CA THR A 4 6.44 -68.36 4.83
C THR A 4 5.21 -67.57 4.42
N THR A 5 4.05 -67.88 5.01
CA THR A 5 2.86 -67.04 4.87
C THR A 5 3.12 -65.68 5.54
N PRO A 6 2.86 -64.54 4.88
CA PRO A 6 3.07 -63.23 5.48
C PRO A 6 2.16 -63.04 6.69
N ALA A 7 2.65 -62.36 7.71
CA ALA A 7 1.86 -62.03 8.88
C ALA A 7 0.64 -61.17 8.49
N PRO A 8 -0.54 -61.37 9.11
CA PRO A 8 -1.70 -60.55 8.84
C PRO A 8 -1.45 -59.07 9.24
N PRO A 9 -2.06 -58.09 8.55
CA PRO A 9 -1.89 -56.68 8.88
C PRO A 9 -2.28 -56.37 10.33
N ASP A 10 -1.43 -55.63 11.06
CA ASP A 10 -1.80 -55.10 12.38
C ASP A 10 -2.72 -53.88 12.18
N ILE A 11 -4.03 -54.15 12.15
CA ILE A 11 -5.09 -53.14 12.10
C ILE A 11 -4.89 -52.09 13.20
N TRP A 12 -4.37 -52.44 14.37
CA TRP A 12 -4.12 -51.49 15.44
C TRP A 12 -2.89 -50.61 15.18
N ALA A 13 -1.88 -51.08 14.44
CA ALA A 13 -0.78 -50.22 13.97
C ALA A 13 -1.28 -49.21 12.95
N GLU A 14 -2.11 -49.62 12.00
CA GLU A 14 -2.73 -48.72 11.01
C GLU A 14 -3.64 -47.68 11.68
N VAL A 15 -4.48 -48.09 12.65
CA VAL A 15 -5.33 -47.17 13.43
C VAL A 15 -4.49 -46.19 14.27
N ARG A 16 -3.36 -46.62 14.83
CA ARG A 16 -2.42 -45.71 15.52
C ARG A 16 -1.82 -44.69 14.53
N ALA A 17 -1.28 -45.15 13.40
CA ALA A 17 -0.70 -44.27 12.37
C ALA A 17 -1.72 -43.28 11.79
N LEU A 18 -2.97 -43.71 11.56
CA LEU A 18 -4.08 -42.83 11.14
C LEU A 18 -4.40 -41.79 12.22
N ARG A 19 -4.46 -42.18 13.49
CA ARG A 19 -4.69 -41.24 14.61
C ARG A 19 -3.57 -40.19 14.69
N ASP A 20 -2.32 -40.61 14.58
CA ASP A 20 -1.16 -39.71 14.63
C ASP A 20 -1.19 -38.74 13.43
N THR A 21 -1.54 -39.23 12.24
CA THR A 21 -1.73 -38.40 11.04
C THR A 21 -2.85 -37.37 11.23
N VAL A 22 -3.99 -37.75 11.82
CA VAL A 22 -5.09 -36.83 12.12
C VAL A 22 -4.67 -35.76 13.13
N VAL A 23 -3.85 -36.10 14.14
CA VAL A 23 -3.29 -35.14 15.09
C VAL A 23 -2.36 -34.16 14.38
N VAL A 24 -1.44 -34.64 13.54
CA VAL A 24 -0.52 -33.78 12.75
C VAL A 24 -1.29 -32.85 11.80
N LEU A 25 -2.29 -33.36 11.08
CA LEU A 25 -3.13 -32.57 10.19
C LEU A 25 -3.92 -31.49 10.95
N LYS A 26 -4.44 -31.79 12.14
CA LYS A 26 -5.13 -30.81 13.00
C LYS A 26 -4.20 -29.68 13.42
N VAL A 27 -2.99 -30.00 13.86
CA VAL A 27 -1.97 -28.99 14.22
C VAL A 27 -1.60 -28.12 13.02
N HIS A 28 -1.41 -28.73 11.83
CA HIS A 28 -1.08 -27.98 10.62
C HIS A 28 -2.22 -27.03 10.19
N LEU A 29 -3.48 -27.48 10.29
CA LEU A 29 -4.66 -26.64 10.04
C LEU A 29 -4.75 -25.48 11.03
N GLU A 30 -4.51 -25.72 12.32
CA GLU A 30 -4.52 -24.67 13.35
C GLU A 30 -3.41 -23.63 13.12
N LEU A 31 -2.21 -24.06 12.71
CA LEU A 31 -1.12 -23.16 12.33
C LEU A 31 -1.45 -22.34 11.08
N LEU A 32 -1.94 -22.98 10.00
CA LEU A 32 -2.32 -22.30 8.76
C LEU A 32 -3.46 -21.30 8.98
N GLN A 33 -4.45 -21.66 9.80
CA GLN A 33 -5.55 -20.76 10.17
C GLN A 33 -5.05 -19.58 11.02
N ARG A 34 -4.08 -19.80 11.92
CA ARG A 34 -3.43 -18.73 12.69
C ARG A 34 -2.63 -17.80 11.80
N ASP A 35 -1.88 -18.32 10.84
CA ASP A 35 -1.10 -17.51 9.90
C ASP A 35 -2.02 -16.72 8.95
N TYR A 36 -3.14 -17.28 8.52
CA TYR A 36 -4.14 -16.56 7.71
C TYR A 36 -4.90 -15.48 8.49
N THR A 37 -5.13 -15.68 9.79
CA THR A 37 -5.81 -14.69 10.65
C THR A 37 -4.86 -13.64 11.26
N GLY A 38 -3.58 -13.97 11.43
CA GLY A 38 -2.52 -13.08 11.89
C GLY A 38 -1.93 -12.18 10.81
N LYS A 39 -2.21 -12.44 9.53
CA LYS A 39 -1.79 -11.60 8.40
C LYS A 39 -2.35 -10.17 8.55
N PRO A 40 -1.49 -9.13 8.62
CA PRO A 40 -1.94 -7.77 8.86
C PRO A 40 -2.79 -7.27 7.68
N LYS A 41 -3.98 -6.73 7.98
CA LYS A 41 -4.85 -6.06 7.01
C LYS A 41 -4.70 -4.56 7.21
N VAL A 42 -4.02 -3.90 6.29
CA VAL A 42 -3.73 -2.46 6.37
C VAL A 42 -4.39 -1.75 5.19
N ALA A 43 -5.26 -0.79 5.50
CA ALA A 43 -5.78 0.18 4.54
C ALA A 43 -5.75 1.56 5.21
N PHE A 44 -5.41 2.60 4.47
CA PHE A 44 -5.30 3.96 5.00
C PHE A 44 -5.79 5.02 4.00
N TYR A 45 -6.10 6.19 4.54
CA TYR A 45 -6.80 7.31 3.91
C TYR A 45 -6.10 8.57 4.45
N THR A 46 -5.29 9.30 3.65
CA THR A 46 -4.43 10.40 4.15
C THR A 46 -4.26 11.65 3.19
N ALA A 47 -4.28 12.94 3.63
CA ALA A 47 -4.78 14.22 2.99
C ALA A 47 -3.84 15.38 3.27
N LEU A 48 -3.80 16.41 2.46
CA LEU A 48 -2.84 17.46 2.68
C LEU A 48 -3.16 18.35 3.89
N THR A 49 -4.10 19.29 3.80
CA THR A 49 -4.30 20.34 4.81
C THR A 49 -5.53 21.23 4.55
N ASP A 50 -6.05 21.90 5.58
CA ASP A 50 -7.10 22.93 5.42
C ASP A 50 -6.53 24.34 5.08
N ALA A 51 -5.27 24.44 4.66
CA ALA A 51 -4.52 25.71 4.59
C ALA A 51 -4.73 26.57 3.32
N GLY A 52 -5.53 26.11 2.36
CA GLY A 52 -5.71 26.73 1.05
C GLY A 52 -4.54 26.42 0.12
N TYR A 53 -3.66 27.40 -0.09
CA TYR A 53 -2.61 27.30 -1.09
C TYR A 53 -1.30 26.75 -0.49
N VAL A 54 -0.74 25.69 -1.08
CA VAL A 54 0.49 25.05 -0.58
C VAL A 54 1.63 25.22 -1.60
N GLY A 55 2.69 25.93 -1.20
CA GLY A 55 3.81 26.32 -2.07
C GLY A 55 3.62 27.70 -2.73
N PRO A 56 4.36 28.02 -3.80
CA PRO A 56 5.57 27.34 -4.24
C PRO A 56 6.73 27.62 -3.27
N ASN A 57 7.48 26.59 -2.90
CA ASN A 57 8.64 26.73 -2.03
C ASN A 57 9.95 26.86 -2.82
N THR A 58 10.95 27.50 -2.21
CA THR A 58 12.31 27.66 -2.76
C THR A 58 13.16 26.38 -2.70
N ALA A 59 12.68 25.36 -1.99
CA ALA A 59 13.24 24.02 -1.91
C ALA A 59 12.11 23.00 -1.95
N ASP A 60 12.43 21.78 -2.38
CA ASP A 60 11.52 20.64 -2.35
C ASP A 60 11.11 20.33 -0.90
N ILE A 61 9.81 20.13 -0.64
CA ILE A 61 9.30 19.79 0.70
C ILE A 61 8.62 18.42 0.71
N THR A 62 8.97 17.60 1.70
CA THR A 62 8.20 16.39 2.01
C THR A 62 6.83 16.80 2.54
N LEU A 63 5.77 16.36 1.86
CA LEU A 63 4.40 16.63 2.27
C LEU A 63 4.00 15.63 3.39
N LYS A 64 3.35 16.15 4.44
CA LYS A 64 2.81 15.36 5.56
C LYS A 64 1.29 15.21 5.35
N TYR A 65 0.75 14.00 5.52
CA TYR A 65 -0.63 13.65 5.12
C TYR A 65 -1.58 13.24 6.29
N SER A 66 -2.90 13.44 6.08
CA SER A 66 -4.09 13.31 7.00
C SER A 66 -5.39 12.48 6.58
N LYS A 67 -6.14 12.66 5.41
CA LYS A 67 -7.28 11.87 4.71
C LYS A 67 -7.42 11.64 3.08
N VAL A 68 -8.19 10.68 2.49
CA VAL A 68 -8.52 10.25 1.01
C VAL A 68 -7.45 10.06 -0.11
N PHE A 69 -7.75 10.13 -1.45
CA PHE A 69 -6.81 10.16 -2.64
C PHE A 69 -7.41 10.76 -3.95
N THR A 70 -6.87 11.91 -4.42
CA THR A 70 -7.23 12.79 -5.57
C THR A 70 -6.40 14.10 -5.42
N ASN A 71 -6.00 14.81 -6.50
CA ASN A 71 -5.64 16.24 -6.44
C ASN A 71 -6.64 17.07 -7.26
N ILE A 72 -7.32 18.02 -6.61
CA ILE A 72 -8.28 18.97 -7.18
C ILE A 72 -7.72 20.40 -7.00
N GLY A 73 -7.78 21.24 -8.04
CA GLY A 73 -7.51 22.66 -7.83
C GLY A 73 -7.25 23.48 -9.08
N ASN A 74 -7.13 24.80 -8.86
CA ASN A 74 -6.56 25.77 -9.81
C ASN A 74 -5.31 26.45 -9.17
N ALA A 75 -4.69 25.81 -8.17
CA ALA A 75 -3.48 26.31 -7.51
C ALA A 75 -2.22 25.98 -8.31
N TYR A 76 -2.16 26.51 -9.52
CA TYR A 76 -0.91 26.60 -10.26
C TYR A 76 0.00 27.62 -9.60
N SER A 77 1.29 27.28 -9.48
CA SER A 77 2.34 28.23 -9.11
C SER A 77 2.25 29.49 -10.00
N PRO A 78 2.12 30.72 -9.44
CA PRO A 78 2.04 31.93 -10.26
C PRO A 78 3.33 32.18 -11.04
N ALA A 79 4.45 31.63 -10.56
CA ALA A 79 5.77 31.79 -11.16
C ALA A 79 6.01 30.88 -12.39
N THR A 80 5.36 29.72 -12.46
CA THR A 80 5.65 28.70 -13.49
C THR A 80 4.42 28.12 -14.18
N GLY A 81 3.21 28.36 -13.68
CA GLY A 81 1.99 27.74 -14.18
C GLY A 81 1.89 26.24 -13.89
N LEU A 82 2.65 25.73 -12.91
CA LEU A 82 2.75 24.30 -12.60
C LEU A 82 2.01 23.90 -11.32
N MET A 83 1.29 22.78 -11.41
CA MET A 83 0.70 22.05 -10.30
C MET A 83 1.19 20.60 -10.38
N GLY A 84 1.71 20.01 -9.31
CA GLY A 84 2.31 18.68 -9.42
C GLY A 84 3.00 18.17 -8.16
N VAL A 85 3.30 16.88 -8.16
CA VAL A 85 3.88 16.16 -7.02
C VAL A 85 4.77 14.99 -7.49
N TYR A 86 5.87 14.76 -6.79
CA TYR A 86 6.69 13.56 -6.94
C TYR A 86 6.23 12.47 -5.96
N VAL A 87 6.29 11.20 -6.39
CA VAL A 87 6.17 10.03 -5.51
C VAL A 87 7.56 9.44 -5.32
N TYR A 88 7.97 9.22 -4.07
CA TYR A 88 9.22 8.58 -3.71
C TYR A 88 8.99 7.22 -3.04
N LYS A 89 9.78 6.22 -3.43
CA LYS A 89 10.06 5.03 -2.63
C LYS A 89 11.46 5.19 -2.05
N ASN A 90 11.56 5.26 -0.73
CA ASN A 90 12.81 5.55 -0.01
C ASN A 90 13.48 6.84 -0.50
N LYS A 91 14.57 6.73 -1.28
CA LYS A 91 15.30 7.87 -1.86
C LYS A 91 15.13 7.98 -3.38
N GLU A 92 14.38 7.08 -3.99
CA GLU A 92 14.17 7.02 -5.44
C GLU A 92 12.82 7.61 -5.83
N ARG A 93 12.82 8.52 -6.80
CA ARG A 93 11.60 9.09 -7.38
C ARG A 93 11.01 8.11 -8.38
N ILE A 94 9.92 7.45 -8.00
CA ILE A 94 9.25 6.42 -8.81
C ILE A 94 8.17 6.99 -9.75
N MET A 95 7.68 8.21 -9.49
CA MET A 95 6.63 8.84 -10.31
C MET A 95 6.68 10.36 -10.19
N TYR A 96 6.21 11.05 -11.23
CA TYR A 96 6.00 12.49 -11.27
C TYR A 96 4.63 12.75 -11.92
N ASN A 97 3.71 13.33 -11.15
CA ASN A 97 2.43 13.79 -11.66
C ASN A 97 2.49 15.31 -11.79
N VAL A 98 2.19 15.84 -12.97
CA VAL A 98 2.26 17.27 -13.26
C VAL A 98 1.14 17.66 -14.20
N GLN A 99 0.58 18.84 -13.96
CA GLN A 99 -0.37 19.49 -14.83
C GLN A 99 0.06 20.94 -15.05
N TRP A 100 -0.09 21.40 -16.29
CA TRP A 100 0.14 22.78 -16.69
C TRP A 100 -1.15 23.59 -16.61
N LYS A 101 -1.01 24.90 -16.38
CA LYS A 101 -2.15 25.83 -16.35
C LYS A 101 -2.79 25.95 -17.74
N GLU A 102 -4.00 25.44 -17.85
CA GLU A 102 -4.86 25.56 -19.02
C GLU A 102 -6.22 26.11 -18.60
N GLU A 103 -6.58 27.27 -19.14
CA GLU A 103 -7.86 27.96 -18.91
C GLU A 103 -8.13 28.32 -17.44
N GLN A 104 -9.39 28.67 -17.11
CA GLN A 104 -9.83 29.11 -15.78
C GLN A 104 -10.53 27.99 -14.97
N LEU A 105 -10.56 26.76 -15.50
CA LEU A 105 -11.27 25.65 -14.89
C LEU A 105 -10.40 24.93 -13.85
N TYR A 106 -11.06 24.35 -12.84
CA TYR A 106 -10.42 23.37 -11.96
C TYR A 106 -9.89 22.21 -12.80
N LYS A 107 -8.62 21.84 -12.57
CA LYS A 107 -8.00 20.68 -13.20
C LYS A 107 -7.71 19.65 -12.12
N TYR A 108 -7.65 18.41 -12.57
CA TYR A 108 -7.63 17.22 -11.72
C TYR A 108 -6.51 16.32 -12.24
N PHE A 109 -5.74 15.73 -11.34
CA PHE A 109 -4.98 14.53 -11.67
C PHE A 109 -5.17 13.45 -10.61
N THR A 110 -5.19 12.22 -11.07
CA THR A 110 -5.19 11.03 -10.24
C THR A 110 -4.31 9.99 -10.89
N ASN A 111 -3.57 9.23 -10.09
CA ASN A 111 -2.70 8.18 -10.55
C ASN A 111 -2.58 7.12 -9.46
N SER A 112 -2.26 5.88 -9.84
CA SER A 112 -2.18 4.75 -8.94
C SER A 112 -0.95 3.91 -9.26
N VAL A 113 -0.35 3.32 -8.23
CA VAL A 113 0.84 2.47 -8.37
C VAL A 113 0.71 1.27 -7.43
N VAL A 114 1.05 0.09 -7.94
CA VAL A 114 1.17 -1.14 -7.14
C VAL A 114 2.66 -1.37 -6.91
N LEU A 115 3.06 -1.53 -5.65
CA LEU A 115 4.46 -1.67 -5.24
C LEU A 115 4.59 -2.85 -4.27
N GLU A 116 5.64 -3.65 -4.47
CA GLU A 116 6.14 -4.55 -3.44
C GLU A 116 6.92 -3.72 -2.40
N LEU A 117 6.68 -3.98 -1.11
CA LEU A 117 7.28 -3.27 0.01
C LEU A 117 7.89 -4.26 1.01
N MET A 118 9.13 -4.01 1.40
CA MET A 118 9.82 -4.72 2.47
C MET A 118 9.67 -3.97 3.80
N ALA A 119 9.89 -4.65 4.93
CA ALA A 119 9.89 -4.00 6.24
C ALA A 119 10.96 -2.90 6.30
N GLY A 120 10.53 -1.66 6.55
CA GLY A 120 11.39 -0.47 6.54
C GLY A 120 11.35 0.35 5.25
N ASP A 121 10.67 -0.13 4.19
CA ASP A 121 10.37 0.72 3.03
C ASP A 121 9.46 1.89 3.42
N SER A 122 9.74 3.06 2.85
CA SER A 122 8.99 4.30 3.06
C SER A 122 8.45 4.82 1.73
N ILE A 123 7.15 5.11 1.68
CA ILE A 123 6.53 5.84 0.57
C ILE A 123 6.14 7.22 1.08
N HIS A 124 6.51 8.26 0.33
CA HIS A 124 6.11 9.63 0.63
C HIS A 124 6.00 10.46 -0.64
N LEU A 125 5.29 11.58 -0.54
CA LEU A 125 5.19 12.55 -1.63
C LEU A 125 6.03 13.79 -1.33
N VAL A 126 6.55 14.39 -2.39
CA VAL A 126 7.37 15.61 -2.33
C VAL A 126 6.73 16.63 -3.27
N LEU A 127 6.45 17.83 -2.76
CA LEU A 127 6.11 18.98 -3.60
C LEU A 127 7.42 19.48 -4.22
N PRO A 128 7.59 19.42 -5.55
CA PRO A 128 8.78 19.96 -6.19
C PRO A 128 8.86 21.47 -5.95
N SER A 129 10.06 21.98 -5.83
CA SER A 129 10.32 23.42 -5.97
C SER A 129 9.64 23.97 -7.22
N THR A 130 9.16 25.22 -7.11
CA THR A 130 8.33 25.91 -8.13
C THR A 130 6.94 25.35 -8.42
N HIS A 131 6.50 24.24 -7.84
CA HIS A 131 5.14 23.71 -7.97
C HIS A 131 4.25 24.11 -6.79
N SER A 132 2.94 23.98 -6.97
CA SER A 132 1.95 24.24 -5.94
C SER A 132 0.79 23.24 -5.96
N LEU A 133 -0.01 23.23 -4.89
CA LEU A 133 -1.23 22.42 -4.71
C LEU A 133 -2.32 23.27 -4.00
N PHE A 134 -3.59 22.86 -4.11
CA PHE A 134 -4.73 23.48 -3.43
C PHE A 134 -5.38 22.49 -2.46
N ASP A 135 -5.53 22.84 -1.19
CA ASP A 135 -6.34 22.03 -0.28
C ASP A 135 -7.10 22.88 0.73
N ASP A 136 -8.35 22.52 1.00
CA ASP A 136 -9.20 23.19 1.97
C ASP A 136 -10.07 22.14 2.69
N ARG A 137 -10.99 22.60 3.53
CA ARG A 137 -11.91 21.77 4.33
C ARG A 137 -12.68 20.69 3.52
N ASP A 138 -12.84 20.87 2.21
CA ASP A 138 -13.53 19.90 1.35
C ASP A 138 -12.61 18.74 0.90
N ASN A 139 -11.32 18.76 1.30
CA ASN A 139 -10.29 17.74 1.06
C ASN A 139 -10.06 17.46 -0.43
N HIS A 140 -9.48 18.45 -1.10
CA HIS A 140 -9.11 18.46 -2.51
C HIS A 140 -7.83 17.67 -2.82
N ASN A 141 -6.85 17.66 -1.90
CA ASN A 141 -5.55 17.02 -2.08
C ASN A 141 -5.28 15.86 -1.13
N THR A 142 -5.14 14.66 -1.67
CA THR A 142 -5.38 13.44 -0.91
C THR A 142 -4.45 12.29 -1.40
N PHE A 143 -4.18 11.24 -0.59
CA PHE A 143 -3.28 10.05 -0.76
C PHE A 143 -3.80 8.77 -0.03
N SER A 144 -4.06 7.67 -0.75
CA SER A 144 -4.62 6.41 -0.20
C SER A 144 -3.78 5.19 -0.53
N GLY A 145 -4.03 4.09 0.18
CA GLY A 145 -3.38 2.80 -0.10
C GLY A 145 -3.98 1.64 0.68
N THR A 146 -3.72 0.44 0.18
CA THR A 146 -4.12 -0.83 0.80
C THR A 146 -3.04 -1.89 0.60
N LEU A 147 -2.85 -2.75 1.59
CA LEU A 147 -1.99 -3.91 1.49
C LEU A 147 -2.76 -5.05 0.79
N LEU A 148 -2.37 -5.36 -0.45
CA LEU A 148 -3.01 -6.42 -1.24
C LEU A 148 -2.68 -7.81 -0.68
N PHE A 149 -1.39 -8.07 -0.44
CA PHE A 149 -0.89 -9.33 0.08
C PHE A 149 0.24 -9.06 1.09
N PRO A 150 0.09 -9.42 2.38
CA PRO A 150 1.21 -9.49 3.29
C PRO A 150 2.11 -10.68 2.90
N LEU A 151 3.39 -10.39 2.70
CA LEU A 151 4.49 -11.35 2.59
C LEU A 151 4.66 -12.11 3.91
#